data_AF-A0A9E4AUB9-F1
#
_entry.id   AF-A0A9E4AUB9-F1
#
_cell.length_a   1.000
_cell.length_b   1.000
_cell.length_c   1.000
_cell.angle_alpha   90.00
_cell.angle_beta   90.00
_cell.angle_gamma   90.00
#
_symmetry.space_group_name_H-M   'P 1'
#
loop_
_entity.id
_entity.type
_entity.pdbx_description
1 polymer ?
#
loop_
_entity_poly.entity_id
_entity_poly.type
_entity_poly.pdbx_seq_one_letter_code
_entity_poly.pdbx_strand_id
1 'polypeptide(L)'
;MNDVAQRISLGQEYVSQQHAQIQLMRSVTRISPVAIVQHLFEYFAGTGFERHRHFVENVQLYAREYREFVMDMDRSDPDSPHIIGVCEGMSQKPVNPESIPVFEDTLSLIHDFNAAAIDLFLLILFLVVLLSGAYLAFVRIDV
;
A
#
# COMPACT_ATOMS: atom_id res chain seq x y z
N MET A 1 13.57 17.08 -19.88
CA MET A 1 12.38 16.98 -18.98
C MET A 1 11.42 15.86 -19.36
N ASN A 2 11.08 15.63 -20.64
CA ASN A 2 10.13 14.58 -21.04
C ASN A 2 10.54 13.14 -20.67
N ASP A 3 11.82 12.78 -20.76
CA ASP A 3 12.28 11.40 -20.45
C ASP A 3 12.10 11.03 -18.97
N VAL A 4 12.34 11.97 -18.04
CA VAL A 4 12.22 11.70 -16.59
C VAL A 4 10.77 11.56 -16.17
N ALA A 5 9.89 12.45 -16.65
CA ALA A 5 8.46 12.36 -16.41
C ALA A 5 7.88 11.04 -16.95
N GLN A 6 8.32 10.64 -18.14
CA GLN A 6 7.91 9.39 -18.77
C GLN A 6 8.36 8.16 -17.96
N ARG A 7 9.60 8.14 -17.45
CA ARG A 7 10.09 7.06 -16.57
C ARG A 7 9.31 6.96 -15.27
N ILE A 8 8.92 8.08 -14.67
CA ILE A 8 8.10 8.11 -13.45
C ILE A 8 6.72 7.52 -13.74
N SER A 9 6.06 7.93 -14.83
CA SER A 9 4.75 7.37 -15.21
C SER A 9 4.82 5.87 -15.49
N LEU A 10 5.85 5.41 -16.22
CA LEU A 10 6.04 3.98 -16.49
C LEU A 10 6.26 3.17 -15.22
N GLY A 11 7.02 3.72 -14.26
CA GLY A 11 7.23 3.11 -12.95
C GLY A 11 5.93 2.99 -12.16
N GLN A 12 5.10 4.04 -12.15
CA GLN A 12 3.80 4.02 -11.48
C GLN A 12 2.83 3.02 -12.11
N GLU A 13 2.76 2.99 -13.44
CA GLU A 13 1.95 2.02 -14.17
C GLU A 13 2.38 0.59 -13.84
N TYR A 14 3.68 0.32 -13.85
CA TYR A 14 4.22 -1.01 -13.53
C TYR A 14 3.86 -1.46 -12.11
N VAL A 15 4.01 -0.59 -11.11
CA VAL A 15 3.61 -0.89 -9.72
C VAL A 15 2.11 -1.15 -9.62
N SER A 16 1.28 -0.34 -10.28
CA SER A 16 -0.17 -0.51 -10.27
C SER A 16 -0.61 -1.85 -10.89
N GLN A 17 0.04 -2.28 -11.97
CA GLN A 17 -0.23 -3.56 -12.62
C GLN A 17 0.16 -4.74 -11.71
N GLN A 18 1.31 -4.67 -11.06
CA GLN A 18 1.71 -5.68 -10.08
C GLN A 18 0.72 -5.79 -8.92
N HIS A 19 0.27 -4.64 -8.39
CA HIS A 19 -0.71 -4.62 -7.32
C HIS A 19 -2.02 -5.30 -7.74
N ALA A 20 -2.53 -4.98 -8.93
CA ALA A 20 -3.73 -5.61 -9.48
C ALA A 20 -3.55 -7.13 -9.67
N GLN A 21 -2.38 -7.57 -10.16
CA GLN A 21 -2.09 -9.00 -10.33
C GLN A 21 -2.09 -9.75 -8.99
N ILE A 22 -1.48 -9.17 -7.95
CA ILE A 22 -1.45 -9.77 -6.61
C ILE A 22 -2.87 -9.83 -6.01
N GLN A 23 -3.68 -8.78 -6.19
CA GLN A 23 -5.07 -8.78 -5.72
C GLN A 23 -5.92 -9.86 -6.40
N LEU A 24 -5.73 -10.07 -7.71
CA LEU A 24 -6.39 -11.15 -8.44
C LEU A 24 -5.96 -12.52 -7.91
N MET A 25 -4.65 -12.74 -7.73
CA MET A 25 -4.13 -14.00 -7.16
C MET A 25 -4.69 -14.27 -5.77
N ARG A 26 -4.71 -13.25 -4.89
CA ARG A 26 -5.31 -13.37 -3.54
C ARG A 26 -6.79 -13.74 -3.59
N SER A 27 -7.52 -13.16 -4.53
CA SER A 27 -8.95 -13.48 -4.72
C SER A 27 -9.16 -14.93 -5.16
N VAL A 28 -8.27 -15.48 -6.00
CA VAL A 28 -8.32 -16.88 -6.43
C VAL A 28 -7.86 -17.83 -5.31
N THR A 29 -6.81 -17.49 -4.57
CA THR A 29 -6.27 -18.36 -3.50
C THR A 29 -7.17 -18.45 -2.27
N ARG A 30 -8.16 -17.56 -2.12
CA ARG A 30 -9.23 -17.64 -1.09
C ARG A 30 -10.03 -18.95 -1.10
N ILE A 31 -9.92 -19.78 -2.15
CA ILE A 31 -10.47 -21.15 -2.13
C ILE A 31 -9.77 -22.03 -1.08
N SER A 32 -8.54 -21.69 -0.69
CA SER A 32 -7.78 -22.39 0.34
C SER A 32 -8.00 -21.74 1.72
N PRO A 33 -8.52 -22.48 2.72
CA PRO A 33 -8.65 -21.98 4.09
C PRO A 33 -7.31 -21.54 4.71
N VAL A 34 -6.21 -22.21 4.34
CA VAL A 34 -4.86 -21.86 4.82
C VAL A 34 -4.45 -20.49 4.31
N ALA A 35 -4.75 -20.18 3.04
CA ALA A 35 -4.45 -18.88 2.46
C ALA A 35 -5.25 -17.76 3.14
N ILE A 36 -6.54 -18.00 3.44
CA ILE A 36 -7.38 -17.06 4.19
C ILE A 36 -6.78 -16.75 5.57
N VAL A 37 -6.38 -17.79 6.31
CA VAL A 37 -5.75 -17.62 7.64
C VAL A 37 -4.46 -16.82 7.54
N GLN A 38 -3.62 -17.12 6.54
CA GLN A 38 -2.39 -16.36 6.31
C GLN A 38 -2.68 -14.89 6.02
N HIS A 39 -3.63 -14.58 5.13
CA HIS A 39 -4.00 -13.19 4.82
C HIS A 39 -4.51 -12.44 6.04
N LEU A 40 -5.32 -13.09 6.90
CA LEU A 40 -5.81 -12.49 8.15
C LEU A 40 -4.66 -12.20 9.12
N PHE A 41 -3.68 -13.10 9.26
CA PHE A 41 -2.52 -12.86 10.11
C PHE A 41 -1.63 -11.74 9.57
N GLU A 42 -1.40 -11.68 8.26
CA GLU A 42 -0.68 -10.57 7.63
C GLU A 42 -1.37 -9.23 7.93
N TYR A 43 -2.70 -9.19 7.78
CA TYR A 43 -3.52 -8.03 8.10
C TYR A 43 -3.39 -7.59 9.56
N PHE A 44 -3.59 -8.50 10.52
CA PHE A 44 -3.50 -8.18 11.95
C PHE A 44 -2.09 -7.80 12.40
N ALA A 45 -1.06 -8.41 11.81
CA ALA A 45 0.33 -8.04 12.07
C ALA A 45 0.72 -6.71 11.40
N GLY A 46 -0.12 -6.15 10.53
CA GLY A 46 0.20 -4.96 9.75
C GLY A 46 1.37 -5.20 8.78
N THR A 47 1.45 -6.43 8.24
CA THR A 47 2.51 -6.90 7.33
C THR A 47 1.92 -7.38 6.00
N GLY A 48 2.75 -7.99 5.16
CA GLY A 48 2.32 -8.55 3.88
C GLY A 48 2.05 -7.48 2.81
N PHE A 49 1.27 -7.86 1.80
CA PHE A 49 1.06 -7.03 0.61
C PHE A 49 0.33 -5.72 0.92
N GLU A 50 -0.68 -5.72 1.80
CA GLU A 50 -1.41 -4.49 2.14
C GLU A 50 -0.48 -3.48 2.81
N ARG A 51 0.42 -3.92 3.69
CA ARG A 51 1.44 -3.02 4.26
C ARG A 51 2.35 -2.43 3.19
N HIS A 52 2.79 -3.25 2.23
CA HIS A 52 3.61 -2.78 1.13
C HIS A 52 2.87 -1.74 0.28
N ARG A 53 1.59 -2.00 -0.04
CA ARG A 53 0.73 -1.08 -0.79
C ARG A 53 0.61 0.27 -0.09
N HIS A 54 0.24 0.28 1.19
CA HIS A 54 0.13 1.52 2.00
C HIS A 54 1.45 2.27 2.07
N PHE A 55 2.57 1.58 2.27
CA PHE A 55 3.88 2.21 2.29
C PHE A 55 4.20 2.91 0.97
N VAL A 56 3.95 2.25 -0.17
CA VAL A 56 4.17 2.83 -1.49
C VAL A 56 3.30 4.06 -1.71
N GLU A 57 2.02 4.00 -1.30
CA GLU A 57 1.09 5.13 -1.38
C GLU A 57 1.57 6.31 -0.51
N ASN A 58 2.00 6.05 0.73
CA ASN A 58 2.55 7.05 1.64
C ASN A 58 3.83 7.69 1.09
N VAL A 59 4.73 6.89 0.51
CA VAL A 59 5.97 7.40 -0.13
C VAL A 59 5.64 8.29 -1.31
N GLN A 60 4.65 7.92 -2.14
CA GLN A 60 4.24 8.76 -3.28
C GLN A 60 3.61 10.08 -2.83
N LEU A 61 2.82 10.06 -1.76
CA LEU A 61 2.23 11.25 -1.16
C LEU A 61 3.32 12.17 -0.60
N TYR A 62 4.24 11.61 0.20
CA TYR A 62 5.38 12.35 0.74
C TYR A 62 6.28 12.92 -0.36
N ALA A 63 6.56 12.17 -1.43
CA ALA A 63 7.37 12.66 -2.54
C ALA A 63 6.68 13.81 -3.31
N ARG A 64 5.35 13.93 -3.24
CA ARG A 64 4.60 15.07 -3.77
C ARG A 64 4.73 16.27 -2.84
N GLU A 65 4.43 16.07 -1.57
CA GLU A 65 4.53 17.10 -0.53
C GLU A 65 5.94 17.70 -0.45
N TYR A 66 6.97 16.86 -0.44
CA TYR A 66 8.37 17.31 -0.43
C TYR A 66 8.73 18.13 -1.67
N ARG A 67 8.22 17.76 -2.85
CA ARG A 67 8.45 18.53 -4.08
C ARG A 67 7.78 19.89 -4.00
N GLU A 68 6.54 19.95 -3.50
CA GLU A 68 5.81 21.20 -3.29
C GLU A 68 6.55 22.09 -2.29
N PHE A 69 7.01 21.53 -1.17
CA PHE A 69 7.84 22.22 -0.18
C PHE A 69 9.11 22.83 -0.80
N VAL A 70 9.87 22.06 -1.59
CA VAL A 70 11.08 22.57 -2.26
C VAL A 70 10.75 23.72 -3.21
N MET A 71 9.67 23.58 -4.00
CA MET A 71 9.24 24.63 -4.93
C MET A 71 8.78 25.89 -4.23
N ASP A 72 8.08 25.77 -3.10
CA ASP A 72 7.58 26.91 -2.34
C ASP A 72 8.70 27.62 -1.57
N MET A 73 9.64 26.87 -1.01
CA MET A 73 10.85 27.44 -0.40
C MET A 73 11.68 28.22 -1.42
N ASP A 74 11.89 27.66 -2.61
CA ASP A 74 12.60 28.36 -3.67
C ASP A 74 11.85 29.62 -4.13
N ARG A 75 10.54 29.54 -4.36
CA ARG A 75 9.70 30.71 -4.72
C ARG A 75 9.68 31.81 -3.68
N SER A 76 9.87 31.48 -2.42
CA SER A 76 9.91 32.45 -1.33
C SER A 76 11.18 33.30 -1.32
N ASP A 77 12.22 32.90 -2.07
CA ASP A 77 13.47 33.63 -2.20
C ASP A 77 13.44 34.61 -3.39
N PRO A 78 13.31 35.93 -3.18
CA PRO A 78 13.27 36.90 -4.26
C PRO A 78 14.60 37.03 -5.03
N ASP A 79 15.69 36.50 -4.48
CA ASP A 79 17.02 36.53 -5.09
C ASP A 79 17.29 35.28 -5.96
N SER A 80 16.39 34.28 -5.94
CA SER A 80 16.54 33.03 -6.69
C SER A 80 16.07 33.20 -8.15
N PRO A 81 16.80 32.64 -9.13
CA PRO A 81 16.34 32.53 -10.51
C PRO A 81 15.14 31.58 -10.72
N HIS A 82 14.76 30.80 -9.70
CA HIS A 82 13.68 29.82 -9.71
C HIS A 82 13.75 28.73 -10.79
N ILE A 83 14.98 28.32 -11.15
CA ILE A 83 15.23 27.26 -12.13
C ILE A 83 15.24 25.91 -11.41
N ILE A 84 14.04 25.35 -11.24
CA ILE A 84 13.85 24.06 -10.55
C ILE A 84 14.69 22.95 -11.19
N GLY A 85 15.46 22.24 -10.36
CA GLY A 85 16.30 21.11 -10.78
C GLY A 85 17.73 21.46 -11.18
N VAL A 86 18.10 22.75 -11.15
CA VAL A 86 19.49 23.23 -11.30
C VAL A 86 19.94 23.84 -9.99
N CYS A 87 20.96 23.28 -9.34
CA CYS A 87 21.41 23.76 -8.02
C CYS A 87 21.77 25.24 -8.03
N GLU A 88 22.45 25.72 -9.08
CA GLU A 88 22.87 27.12 -9.23
C GLU A 88 21.70 28.07 -9.53
N GLY A 89 20.55 27.53 -9.94
CA GLY A 89 19.37 28.30 -10.28
C GLY A 89 18.24 28.23 -9.25
N MET A 90 18.48 27.53 -8.14
CA MET A 90 17.58 27.46 -6.99
C MET A 90 18.13 28.29 -5.82
N SER A 91 17.28 28.57 -4.83
CA SER A 91 17.66 29.28 -3.61
C SER A 91 18.76 28.53 -2.87
N GLN A 92 19.82 29.25 -2.54
CA GLN A 92 20.96 28.74 -1.76
C GLN A 92 20.84 29.08 -0.27
N LYS A 93 19.70 29.63 0.16
CA LYS A 93 19.48 30.01 1.55
C LYS A 93 19.36 28.75 2.42
N PRO A 94 19.92 28.77 3.64
CA PRO A 94 19.79 27.63 4.53
C PRO A 94 18.32 27.44 4.91
N VAL A 95 17.86 26.19 4.79
CA VAL A 95 16.50 25.78 5.18
C VAL A 95 16.52 25.34 6.64
N ASN A 96 15.50 25.72 7.42
CA ASN A 96 15.34 25.21 8.78
C ASN A 96 15.05 23.69 8.74
N PRO A 97 15.88 22.83 9.35
CA PRO A 97 15.64 21.39 9.38
C PRO A 97 14.25 21.00 9.91
N GLU A 98 13.69 21.78 10.85
CA GLU A 98 12.36 21.52 11.43
C GLU A 98 11.19 21.85 10.48
N SER A 99 11.43 22.65 9.44
CA SER A 99 10.41 22.96 8.42
C SER A 99 10.28 21.90 7.33
N ILE A 100 11.23 20.97 7.25
CA ILE A 100 11.23 19.91 6.25
C ILE A 100 10.11 18.92 6.60
N PRO A 101 9.18 18.62 5.68
CA PRO A 101 8.17 17.60 5.91
C PRO A 101 8.84 16.28 6.35
N VAL A 102 8.34 15.67 7.42
CA VAL A 102 8.84 14.39 7.90
C VAL A 102 7.99 13.29 7.32
N PHE A 103 8.63 12.23 6.81
CA PHE A 103 7.89 11.08 6.31
C PHE A 103 7.18 10.35 7.46
N GLU A 104 5.86 10.26 7.37
CA GLU A 104 5.03 9.48 8.30
C GLU A 104 4.36 8.31 7.57
N ASP A 105 4.68 7.09 7.99
CA ASP A 105 4.04 5.88 7.47
C ASP A 105 2.76 5.58 8.27
N THR A 106 1.65 6.19 7.84
CA THR A 106 0.34 6.00 8.50
C THR A 106 -0.38 4.76 7.96
N LEU A 107 -0.95 3.96 8.87
CA LEU A 107 -1.76 2.80 8.52
C LEU A 107 -3.23 3.18 8.45
N SER A 108 -3.80 3.18 7.24
CA SER A 108 -5.25 3.37 7.07
C SER A 108 -6.01 2.05 7.30
N LEU A 109 -6.15 1.67 8.57
CA LEU A 109 -6.87 0.46 9.00
C LEU A 109 -8.33 0.42 8.55
N ILE A 110 -8.94 1.58 8.27
CA ILE A 110 -10.37 1.69 7.94
C ILE A 110 -10.64 1.21 6.50
N HIS A 111 -9.73 1.44 5.57
CA HIS A 111 -9.94 1.10 4.16
C HIS A 111 -9.90 -0.42 3.89
N ASP A 112 -9.21 -1.16 4.74
CA ASP A 112 -8.92 -2.58 4.54
C ASP A 112 -9.85 -3.51 5.36
N PHE A 113 -10.69 -2.94 6.23
CA PHE A 113 -11.58 -3.71 7.11
C PHE A 113 -12.56 -4.60 6.34
N ASN A 114 -13.08 -4.13 5.20
CA ASN A 114 -14.04 -4.90 4.40
C ASN A 114 -13.42 -6.18 3.81
N ALA A 115 -12.16 -6.12 3.38
CA ALA A 115 -11.45 -7.28 2.85
C ALA A 115 -11.21 -8.33 3.95
N ALA A 116 -10.76 -7.88 5.14
CA ALA A 116 -10.58 -8.75 6.30
C ALA A 116 -11.91 -9.37 6.78
N ALA A 117 -13.02 -8.62 6.71
CA ALA A 117 -14.34 -9.11 7.08
C ALA A 117 -14.82 -10.24 6.14
N ILE A 118 -14.60 -10.09 4.83
CA ILE A 118 -14.91 -11.13 3.84
C ILE A 118 -14.08 -12.39 4.12
N ASP A 119 -12.79 -12.23 4.37
CA ASP A 119 -11.89 -13.35 4.68
C ASP A 119 -12.32 -14.09 5.96
N LEU A 120 -12.70 -13.36 7.01
CA LEU A 120 -13.24 -13.95 8.24
C LEU A 120 -14.55 -14.71 7.99
N PHE A 121 -15.46 -14.14 7.20
CA PHE A 121 -16.72 -14.79 6.85
C PHE A 121 -16.50 -16.10 6.09
N LEU A 122 -15.63 -16.09 5.07
CA LEU A 122 -15.28 -17.29 4.31
C LEU A 122 -14.64 -18.36 5.19
N LEU A 123 -13.78 -17.96 6.15
CA LEU A 123 -13.17 -18.91 7.08
C LEU A 123 -14.20 -19.61 7.97
N ILE A 124 -15.17 -18.86 8.49
CA ILE A 124 -16.28 -19.41 9.28
C ILE A 124 -17.12 -20.36 8.42
N LEU A 125 -17.41 -19.99 7.17
CA LEU A 125 -18.13 -20.84 6.23
C LEU A 125 -17.39 -22.17 5.98
N PHE A 126 -16.08 -22.11 5.72
CA PHE A 126 -15.24 -23.30 5.57
C PHE A 126 -15.28 -24.18 6.82
N LEU A 127 -15.18 -23.58 8.01
CA LEU A 127 -15.26 -24.31 9.27
C LEU A 127 -16.58 -25.07 9.38
N VAL A 128 -17.71 -24.40 9.12
CA VAL A 128 -19.05 -25.00 9.19
C VAL A 128 -19.20 -26.15 8.20
N VAL A 129 -18.78 -25.95 6.94
CA VAL A 129 -18.92 -26.97 5.88
C VAL A 129 -18.02 -28.18 6.18
N LEU A 130 -16.76 -27.96 6.53
CA LEU A 130 -15.82 -29.04 6.82
C LEU A 130 -16.23 -29.81 8.07
N LEU A 131 -16.65 -29.12 9.13
CA LEU A 131 -17.13 -29.77 10.36
C LEU A 131 -18.41 -30.58 10.11
N SER A 132 -19.37 -30.02 9.36
CA SER A 132 -20.59 -30.75 8.99
C SER A 132 -20.29 -31.97 8.15
N GLY A 133 -19.38 -31.85 7.17
CA GLY A 133 -18.94 -32.97 6.33
C GLY A 133 -18.25 -34.06 7.14
N ALA A 134 -17.34 -33.68 8.05
CA ALA A 134 -16.68 -34.61 8.95
C ALA A 134 -17.68 -35.32 9.88
N TYR A 135 -18.64 -34.58 10.44
CA TYR A 135 -19.70 -35.14 11.28
C TYR A 135 -20.57 -36.15 10.51
N LEU A 136 -21.03 -35.81 9.30
CA LEU A 136 -21.81 -36.71 8.47
C LEU A 136 -21.03 -37.96 8.06
N ALA A 137 -19.73 -37.82 7.76
CA ALA A 137 -18.86 -38.95 7.45
C ALA A 137 -18.69 -39.87 8.67
N PHE A 138 -18.48 -39.30 9.86
CA PHE A 138 -18.38 -40.02 11.11
C PHE A 138 -19.66 -40.80 11.42
N VAL A 139 -20.83 -40.14 11.36
CA VAL A 139 -22.13 -40.78 11.58
C VAL A 139 -22.40 -41.89 10.57
N ARG A 140 -21.96 -41.76 9.31
CA ARG A 140 -22.08 -42.84 8.31
C ARG A 140 -21.18 -44.04 8.55
N ILE A 141 -20.08 -43.88 9.29
CA ILE A 141 -19.16 -44.98 9.61
C ILE A 141 -19.65 -45.78 10.81
N ASP A 142 -20.36 -45.13 11.74
CA ASP A 142 -20.92 -45.75 12.94
C ASP A 142 -22.29 -46.43 12.73
N VAL A 143 -22.87 -46.36 11.53
CA VAL A 143 -24.12 -47.07 11.11
C VAL A 143 -23.77 -48.20 10.14
#